data_AF-A0A0P0VS82-F1
#
_entry.id   AF-A0A0P0VS82-F1
#
_cell.length_a   1.000
_cell.length_b   1.000
_cell.length_c   1.000
_cell.angle_alpha   90.00
_cell.angle_beta   90.00
_cell.angle_gamma   90.00
#
_symmetry.space_group_name_H-M   'P 1'
#
loop_
_entity.id
_entity.type
_entity.pdbx_description
1 polymer ?
#
loop_
_entity_poly.entity_id
_entity_poly.type
_entity_poly.pdbx_seq_one_letter_code
_entity_poly.pdbx_strand_id
1 'polypeptide(L)'
;MRAVRGEVVSSKPVALNKAARVFSLFAASDDSGLPSDGGALLLCAAEAAMELHVYRRYGLASGQSEEKRPKKRKRKNDACSTSGVASRVV
;
A
#
# COMPACT_ATOMS: atom_id res chain seq x y z
N MET A 1 17.95 28.33 -2.11
CA MET A 1 16.87 27.37 -2.43
C MET A 1 16.91 27.08 -3.92
N ARG A 2 17.26 25.86 -4.36
CA ARG A 2 17.11 25.46 -5.77
C ARG A 2 15.70 24.90 -5.96
N ALA A 3 14.96 25.39 -6.95
CA ALA A 3 13.66 24.84 -7.28
C ALA A 3 13.83 23.44 -7.89
N VAL A 4 13.05 22.47 -7.41
CA VAL A 4 12.95 21.15 -8.04
C VAL A 4 12.36 21.34 -9.43
N ARG A 5 13.08 20.94 -10.47
CA ARG A 5 12.58 20.93 -11.85
C ARG A 5 12.13 19.52 -12.18
N GLY A 6 10.92 19.38 -12.71
CA GLY A 6 10.36 18.10 -13.12
C GLY A 6 8.87 18.20 -13.43
N GLU A 7 8.35 17.21 -14.14
CA GLU A 7 6.92 17.06 -14.40
C GLU A 7 6.27 16.28 -13.25
N VAL A 8 5.13 16.76 -12.76
CA VAL A 8 4.32 16.00 -11.81
C VAL A 8 3.58 14.89 -12.58
N VAL A 9 4.14 13.68 -12.55
CA VAL A 9 3.57 12.53 -13.26
C VAL A 9 2.29 11.99 -12.62
N SER A 10 2.04 12.29 -11.34
CA SER A 10 0.90 11.77 -10.61
C SER A 10 0.65 12.55 -9.31
N SER A 11 -0.62 12.79 -8.99
CA SER A 11 -1.09 13.27 -7.69
C SER A 11 -1.63 12.14 -6.78
N LYS A 12 -1.64 10.89 -7.27
CA LYS A 12 -2.11 9.75 -6.49
C LYS A 12 -1.19 9.50 -5.28
N PRO A 13 -1.75 9.19 -4.11
CA PRO A 13 -0.96 8.87 -2.94
C PRO A 13 -0.08 7.63 -3.18
N VAL A 14 1.12 7.64 -2.61
CA VAL A 14 2.04 6.50 -2.61
C VAL A 14 1.93 5.71 -1.32
N ALA A 15 2.18 4.41 -1.39
CA ALA A 15 2.25 3.56 -0.22
C ALA A 15 3.43 3.98 0.68
N LEU A 16 3.26 3.91 2.00
CA LEU A 16 4.25 4.37 2.98
C LEU A 16 5.60 3.65 2.86
N ASN A 17 5.58 2.33 2.66
CA ASN A 17 6.80 1.55 2.42
C ASN A 17 7.54 1.99 1.13
N LYS A 18 6.78 2.39 0.11
CA LYS A 18 7.35 2.95 -1.12
C LYS A 18 7.94 4.34 -0.87
N ALA A 19 7.24 5.20 -0.13
CA ALA A 19 7.74 6.53 0.25
C ALA A 19 9.06 6.44 1.03
N ALA A 20 9.14 5.55 2.02
CA ALA A 20 10.36 5.33 2.78
C ALA A 20 11.54 4.93 1.89
N ARG A 21 11.34 3.98 0.97
CA ARG A 21 12.37 3.57 0.02
C ARG A 21 12.84 4.72 -0.87
N VAL A 22 11.92 5.57 -1.33
CA VAL A 22 12.27 6.75 -2.14
C VAL A 22 13.11 7.74 -1.33
N PHE A 23 12.71 8.03 -0.09
CA PHE A 23 13.48 8.92 0.79
C PHE A 23 14.88 8.39 1.07
N SER A 24 15.03 7.10 1.39
CA SER A 24 16.35 6.50 1.62
C SER A 24 17.23 6.53 0.38
N LEU A 25 16.68 6.21 -0.80
CA LEU A 25 17.45 6.25 -2.05
C LEU A 25 17.87 7.68 -2.41
N PHE A 26 17.01 8.67 -2.17
CA PHE A 26 17.33 10.06 -2.44
C PHE A 26 18.36 10.61 -1.45
N ALA A 27 18.28 10.22 -0.17
CA ALA A 27 19.28 10.57 0.84
C ALA A 27 20.68 10.01 0.54
N ALA A 28 20.74 8.81 -0.07
CA ALA A 28 21.98 8.15 -0.47
C ALA A 28 22.51 8.57 -1.85
N SER A 29 21.78 9.42 -2.58
CA SER A 29 22.18 9.87 -3.91
C SER A 29 23.11 11.06 -3.81
N ASP A 30 24.34 10.91 -4.32
CA ASP A 30 25.33 11.99 -4.40
C ASP A 30 24.81 13.17 -5.27
N ASP A 31 23.97 12.87 -6.26
CA ASP A 31 23.34 13.84 -7.16
C ASP A 31 22.12 14.55 -6.57
N SER A 32 21.75 14.24 -5.32
CA SER A 32 20.59 14.85 -4.66
C SER A 32 20.72 16.37 -4.51
N GLY A 33 21.95 16.89 -4.51
CA GLY A 33 22.24 18.31 -4.32
C GLY A 33 21.71 18.85 -2.98
N LEU A 34 21.48 17.96 -2.02
CA LEU A 34 20.99 18.30 -0.70
C LEU A 34 22.05 19.08 0.08
N PRO A 35 21.65 20.03 0.94
CA PRO A 35 22.56 20.57 1.95
C PRO A 35 23.05 19.44 2.87
N SER A 36 24.16 19.63 3.57
CA SER A 36 24.81 18.61 4.43
C SER A 36 23.82 17.84 5.32
N ASP A 37 22.83 18.54 5.84
CA ASP A 37 21.89 17.99 6.83
C ASP A 37 20.61 17.42 6.17
N GLY A 38 20.40 17.71 4.89
CA GLY A 38 19.20 17.29 4.15
C GLY A 38 19.09 15.78 4.00
N GLY A 39 20.23 15.09 3.84
CA GLY A 39 20.27 13.63 3.79
C GLY A 39 19.79 13.00 5.11
N ALA A 40 20.23 13.53 6.24
CA ALA A 40 19.81 13.05 7.56
C ALA A 40 18.30 13.23 7.78
N LEU A 41 17.75 14.39 7.41
CA LEU A 41 16.30 14.63 7.52
C LEU A 41 15.46 13.67 6.68
N LEU A 42 15.95 13.31 5.48
CA LEU A 42 15.27 12.33 4.64
C LEU A 42 15.37 10.92 5.17
N LEU A 43 16.48 10.55 5.81
CA LEU A 43 16.59 9.27 6.51
C LEU A 43 15.60 9.21 7.67
N CYS A 44 15.48 10.26 8.48
CA CYS A 44 14.45 10.35 9.53
C CYS A 44 13.03 10.25 8.95
N ALA A 45 12.77 10.90 7.80
CA ALA A 45 11.48 10.79 7.13
C ALA A 45 11.21 9.36 6.61
N ALA A 46 12.24 8.67 6.13
CA ALA A 46 12.15 7.28 5.70
C ALA A 46 11.81 6.34 6.87
N GLU A 47 12.48 6.53 8.01
CA GLU A 47 12.22 5.80 9.25
C GLU A 47 10.79 6.04 9.74
N ALA A 48 10.35 7.30 9.82
CA ALA A 48 8.99 7.65 10.24
C ALA A 48 7.92 7.04 9.30
N ALA A 49 8.17 7.04 7.98
CA ALA A 49 7.27 6.41 7.02
C ALA A 49 7.20 4.88 7.20
N MET A 50 8.31 4.22 7.52
CA MET A 50 8.34 2.79 7.84
C MET A 50 7.66 2.47 9.16
N GLU A 51 7.92 3.25 10.20
CA GLU A 51 7.27 3.10 11.51
C GLU A 51 5.75 3.22 11.37
N LEU A 52 5.27 4.24 10.66
CA LEU A 52 3.84 4.40 10.38
C LEU A 52 3.28 3.25 9.53
N HIS A 53 4.05 2.72 8.58
CA HIS A 53 3.64 1.55 7.80
C HIS A 53 3.45 0.32 8.71
N VAL A 54 4.40 0.05 9.61
CA VAL A 54 4.35 -1.04 10.58
C VAL A 54 3.19 -0.83 11.56
N TYR A 55 3.02 0.37 12.10
CA TYR A 55 1.92 0.71 12.99
C TYR A 55 0.55 0.48 12.32
N ARG A 56 0.37 0.89 11.07
CA ARG A 56 -0.88 0.63 10.33
C ARG A 56 -1.11 -0.84 10.02
N ARG A 57 -0.05 -1.63 9.88
CA ARG A 57 -0.15 -3.06 9.56
C ARG A 57 -0.39 -3.93 10.79
N TYR A 58 0.20 -3.57 11.93
CA TYR A 58 0.22 -4.39 13.14
C TYR A 58 -0.34 -3.70 14.38
N GLY A 59 -0.19 -2.38 14.50
CA GLY A 59 -0.62 -1.58 15.66
C GLY A 59 -2.14 -1.45 15.81
N LEU A 60 -2.90 -1.56 14.72
CA LEU A 60 -4.37 -1.65 14.80
C LEU A 60 -4.87 -2.90 15.53
N ALA A 61 -4.02 -3.92 15.71
CA ALA A 61 -4.40 -5.11 16.46
C ALA A 61 -4.54 -4.87 17.97
N SER A 62 -3.95 -3.79 18.53
CA SER A 62 -3.97 -3.56 19.98
C SER A 62 -4.99 -2.52 20.46
N GLY A 63 -5.70 -1.80 19.58
CA GLY A 63 -6.60 -0.74 20.04
C GLY A 63 -7.61 -0.29 19.01
N GLN A 64 -8.75 -1.01 18.94
CA GLN A 64 -10.12 -0.56 18.60
C GLN A 64 -10.93 -1.80 18.16
N SER A 65 -11.61 -2.48 19.08
CA SER A 65 -13.01 -2.21 19.42
C SER A 65 -13.92 -2.15 18.19
N GLU A 66 -14.58 -3.28 17.91
CA GLU A 66 -15.85 -3.47 17.18
C GLU A 66 -16.29 -2.34 16.21
N GLU A 67 -15.75 -2.31 14.99
CA GLU A 67 -16.54 -1.82 13.85
C GLU A 67 -16.83 -2.98 12.90
N LYS A 68 -18.03 -3.53 13.08
CA LYS A 68 -18.59 -4.68 12.39
C LYS A 68 -18.55 -4.48 10.87
N ARG A 69 -17.51 -5.00 10.21
CA ARG A 69 -17.54 -5.15 8.75
C ARG A 69 -18.65 -6.15 8.37
N PRO A 70 -19.65 -5.76 7.57
CA PRO A 70 -20.69 -6.67 7.14
C PRO A 70 -20.07 -7.80 6.31
N LYS A 71 -20.20 -9.03 6.81
CA LYS A 71 -19.81 -10.27 6.13
C LYS A 71 -20.39 -10.27 4.72
N LYS A 72 -19.52 -10.32 3.71
CA LYS A 72 -19.89 -10.55 2.31
C LYS A 72 -20.80 -11.78 2.23
N ARG A 73 -22.10 -11.57 1.99
CA ARG A 73 -23.06 -12.64 1.69
C ARG A 73 -22.62 -13.31 0.39
N LYS A 74 -22.04 -14.50 0.49
CA LYS A 74 -21.77 -15.39 -0.63
C LYS A 74 -23.14 -15.76 -1.22
N ARG A 75 -23.51 -15.14 -2.34
CA ARG A 75 -24.69 -15.52 -3.12
C ARG A 75 -24.44 -16.94 -3.63
N LYS A 76 -25.00 -17.95 -2.96
CA LYS A 76 -25.18 -19.28 -3.53
C LYS A 76 -26.25 -19.15 -4.61
N ASN A 77 -25.83 -18.95 -5.85
CA ASN A 77 -26.65 -19.29 -7.01
C ASN A 77 -26.57 -20.81 -7.15
N ASP A 78 -27.35 -21.52 -6.34
CA ASP A 78 -27.65 -22.92 -6.61
C ASP A 78 -28.69 -22.91 -7.74
N ALA A 79 -28.21 -22.87 -8.97
CA ALA A 79 -29.02 -23.05 -10.16
C ALA A 79 -29.64 -24.45 -10.08
N CYS A 80 -30.96 -24.47 -9.86
CA CYS A 80 -31.80 -25.64 -9.80
C CYS A 80 -31.71 -26.42 -11.12
N SER A 81 -31.16 -27.64 -11.02
CA SER A 81 -31.59 -28.86 -11.70
C SER A 81 -31.79 -28.82 -13.22
N THR A 82 -30.73 -29.12 -13.97
CA THR A 82 -30.86 -29.78 -15.28
C THR A 82 -30.40 -31.24 -15.15
N SER A 83 -31.28 -32.10 -14.64
CA SER A 83 -31.13 -33.55 -14.74
C SER A 83 -31.58 -34.01 -16.13
N GLY A 84 -30.77 -33.73 -17.15
CA GLY A 84 -30.91 -34.33 -18.48
C GLY A 84 -30.01 -35.56 -18.54
N VAL A 85 -30.55 -36.72 -18.18
CA VAL A 85 -29.88 -38.03 -18.27
C VAL A 85 -29.40 -38.26 -19.69
N ALA A 86 -28.10 -38.49 -19.81
CA ALA A 86 -27.38 -38.68 -21.05
C ALA A 86 -27.43 -40.15 -21.52
N SER A 87 -27.36 -40.27 -22.84
CA SER A 87 -26.73 -41.37 -23.60
C SER A 87 -27.47 -42.71 -23.72
N ARG A 88 -28.34 -42.74 -24.74
CA ARG A 88 -28.20 -43.57 -25.96
C ARG A 88 -27.57 -44.96 -25.76
N VAL A 89 -28.46 -45.95 -25.67
CA VAL A 89 -28.15 -47.37 -25.84
C VAL A 89 -27.77 -47.60 -27.31
N VAL A 90 -26.58 -48.17 -27.54
CA VAL A 90 -26.19 -48.86 -28.77
C VAL A 90 -26.80 -50.25 -28.75
#